data_AF-A0A424N2A0-F1
#
_entry.id   AF-A0A424N2A0-F1
#
_cell.length_a   1.000
_cell.length_b   1.000
_cell.length_c   1.000
_cell.angle_alpha   90.00
_cell.angle_beta   90.00
_cell.angle_gamma   90.00
#
_symmetry.space_group_name_H-M   'P 1'
#
loop_
_entity.id
_entity.type
_entity.pdbx_description
1 polymer ?
#
loop_
_entity_poly.entity_id
_entity_poly.type
_entity_poly.pdbx_seq_one_letter_code
_entity_poly.pdbx_strand_id
1 'polypeptide(L)' 'MGLFSRNLAIPTSEEALPGRAESMPIPSAHFVNGQPLV' A
#
# COMPACT_ATOMS: atom_id res chain seq x y z
N MET A 1 13.19 -10.37 26.21
CA MET A 1 12.68 -9.11 25.62
C MET A 1 11.33 -9.43 24.99
N GLY A 2 10.24 -9.62 25.73
CA GLY A 2 9.44 -8.60 26.42
C GLY A 2 8.09 -8.52 25.67
N LEU A 3 7.00 -9.00 26.28
CA LEU A 3 5.68 -9.35 25.67
C LEU A 3 4.91 -8.24 24.91
N PHE A 4 5.51 -7.08 24.60
CA PHE A 4 4.84 -5.94 23.93
C PHE A 4 5.70 -5.15 22.93
N SER A 5 6.79 -5.72 22.37
CA SER A 5 7.67 -4.98 21.45
C SER A 5 7.24 -5.08 19.97
N ARG A 6 5.98 -4.81 19.64
CA ARG A 6 5.61 -4.50 18.25
C ARG A 6 5.67 -2.99 18.07
N ASN A 7 6.76 -2.50 17.47
CA ASN A 7 6.90 -1.11 17.05
C ASN A 7 5.87 -0.83 15.94
N LEU A 8 4.65 -0.50 16.35
CA LEU A 8 3.64 0.14 15.51
C LEU A 8 4.06 1.61 15.31
N ALA A 9 5.17 1.81 14.62
CA ALA A 9 5.69 3.12 14.23
C ALA A 9 5.67 3.23 12.71
N ILE A 10 5.44 4.43 12.20
CA ILE A 10 5.62 4.73 10.78
C ILE A 10 7.13 4.73 10.49
N PRO A 11 7.62 4.06 9.44
CA PRO A 11 9.05 4.04 9.11
C PRO A 11 9.56 5.44 8.74
N THR A 12 10.84 5.69 9.00
CA THR A 12 11.54 6.86 8.48
C THR A 12 11.71 6.77 6.95
N SER A 13 12.12 7.86 6.30
CA SER A 13 12.35 7.85 4.85
C SER A 13 13.45 6.85 4.46
N GLU A 14 14.44 6.66 5.33
CA GLU A 14 15.59 5.78 5.13
C GLU A 14 15.24 4.29 5.30
N GLU A 15 14.24 4.00 6.13
CA GLU A 15 13.76 2.64 6.40
C GLU A 15 12.59 2.21 5.49
N ALA A 16 12.01 3.15 4.75
CA ALA A 16 10.94 2.88 3.81
C ALA A 16 11.41 1.99 2.65
N LEU A 17 10.53 1.13 2.16
CA LEU A 17 10.81 0.32 0.98
C LEU A 17 10.94 1.23 -0.27
N PRO A 18 11.82 0.90 -1.22
CA PRO A 18 12.09 1.74 -2.39
C PRO A 18 10.93 1.85 -3.39
N GLY A 19 9.86 1.08 -3.21
CA GLY A 19 8.70 1.06 -4.11
C GLY A 19 9.01 0.53 -5.51
N ARG A 20 8.24 0.97 -6.50
CA ARG A 20 8.43 0.66 -7.93
C ARG A 20 7.95 1.82 -8.80
N ALA A 21 8.53 1.97 -9.99
CA ALA A 21 8.12 2.98 -10.97
C ALA A 21 6.86 2.56 -11.76
N GLU A 22 6.69 1.25 -12.00
CA GLU A 22 5.55 0.72 -12.74
C GLU A 22 4.25 0.83 -11.93
N SER A 23 3.22 1.43 -12.53
CA SER A 23 1.89 1.50 -11.93
C SER A 23 1.26 0.12 -11.81
N MET A 24 0.52 -0.12 -10.73
CA MET A 24 -0.20 -1.38 -10.59
C MET A 24 -1.37 -1.45 -11.58
N PRO A 25 -1.54 -2.57 -12.31
CA PRO A 25 -2.67 -2.73 -13.20
C PRO A 25 -3.95 -2.84 -12.38
N ILE A 26 -4.98 -2.09 -12.79
CA ILE A 26 -6.33 -2.17 -12.23
C ILE A 26 -7.36 -2.35 -13.34
N PRO A 27 -8.53 -2.95 -13.05
CA PRO A 27 -9.64 -2.99 -14.00
C PRO A 27 -10.11 -1.58 -14.36
N SER A 28 -10.66 -1.41 -15.56
CA SER A 28 -11.20 -0.11 -16.02
C SER A 28 -12.54 0.26 -15.39
N ALA A 29 -13.28 -0.72 -14.86
CA ALA A 29 -14.62 -0.54 -14.31
C ALA A 29 -14.70 -1.02 -12.86
N HIS A 30 -15.52 -0.34 -12.07
CA HIS A 30 -15.76 -0.64 -10.67
C HIS A 30 -16.55 -1.94 -10.55
N PHE A 31 -16.06 -2.85 -9.71
CA PHE A 31 -16.57 -4.22 -9.60
C PHE A 31 -18.08 -4.31 -9.31
N VAL A 32 -18.63 -3.40 -8.50
CA VAL A 32 -20.05 -3.44 -8.09
C VAL A 32 -21.00 -2.74 -9.06
N ASN A 33 -20.72 -1.50 -9.46
CA ASN A 33 -21.66 -0.66 -10.22
C ASN A 33 -21.32 -0.56 -11.72
N GLY A 34 -20.20 -1.14 -12.16
CA GLY A 34 -19.78 -1.14 -13.56
C GLY A 34 -19.40 0.23 -14.13
N GLN A 35 -19.38 1.28 -13.30
CA GLN A 35 -18.97 2.62 -13.73
C GLN A 35 -17.44 2.68 -13.88
N PRO A 36 -16.90 3.56 -14.74
CA PRO A 36 -15.46 3.71 -14.90
C PRO A 36 -14.76 4.00 -13.56
N LEU A 37 -13.58 3.40 -13.33
CA LEU A 37 -12.68 3.73 -12.21
C LEU A 37 -11.75 4.91 -12.50
N VAL A 38 -11.83 5.44 -13.72
CA VAL A 38 -11.01 6.54 -14.26
C VAL A 38 -11.74 7.87 -14.19
#